data_AF-A0AAU5PM14-F1
#
_entry.id   AF-A0AAU5PM14-F1
#
_cell.length_a   1.000
_cell.length_b   1.000
_cell.length_c   1.000
_cell.angle_alpha   90.00
_cell.angle_beta   90.00
_cell.angle_gamma   90.00
#
_symmetry.space_group_name_H-M   'P 1'
#
loop_
_entity.id
_entity.type
_entity.pdbx_description
1 polymer ?
#
loop_
_entity_poly.entity_id
_entity_poly.type
_entity_poly.pdbx_seq_one_letter_code
_entity_poly.pdbx_strand_id
1 'polypeptide(L)' 'MKYALRGRERLGLLRPVGEALSIQGLHWDDEIRSPAELAPPETEVSEKEIEGALTLMEK' A
#
# COMPACT_ATOMS: atom_id res chain seq x y z
N MET A 1 -5.01 -17.25 -4.58
CA MET A 1 -5.68 -17.75 -5.81
C MET A 1 -4.82 -17.38 -7.00
N LYS A 2 -4.56 -18.30 -7.93
CA LYS A 2 -3.81 -18.04 -9.15
C LYS A 2 -4.77 -17.59 -10.24
N TYR A 3 -4.51 -16.47 -10.91
CA TYR A 3 -5.38 -15.95 -11.98
C TYR A 3 -4.56 -15.45 -13.16
N ALA A 4 -5.15 -15.44 -14.36
CA ALA A 4 -4.51 -14.92 -15.57
C ALA A 4 -5.22 -13.63 -16.00
N LEU A 5 -4.46 -12.55 -16.19
CA LEU A 5 -4.98 -11.28 -16.70
C LEU A 5 -4.00 -10.74 -17.75
N ARG A 6 -4.51 -10.37 -18.93
CA ARG A 6 -3.70 -9.86 -20.06
C ARG A 6 -2.52 -10.77 -20.43
N GLY A 7 -2.73 -12.08 -20.39
CA GLY A 7 -1.74 -13.09 -20.79
C GLY A 7 -0.61 -13.34 -19.78
N ARG A 8 -0.70 -12.79 -18.56
CA ARG A 8 0.25 -13.08 -17.48
C ARG A 8 -0.44 -13.74 -16.30
N GLU A 9 0.19 -14.78 -15.77
CA GLU A 9 -0.24 -15.44 -14.54
C GLU A 9 0.19 -14.62 -13.32
N ARG A 10 -0.73 -14.39 -12.38
CA ARG A 10 -0.50 -13.66 -11.15
C ARG A 10 -1.17 -14.33 -9.97
N LEU A 11 -0.64 -14.03 -8.79
CA LEU A 11 -1.26 -14.39 -7.52
C LEU A 11 -2.18 -13.25 -7.07
N GLY A 12 -3.36 -13.59 -6.57
CA GLY A 12 -4.30 -12.60 -6.05
C GLY A 12 -5.10 -13.13 -4.87
N LEU A 13 -5.54 -12.19 -4.04
CA LEU A 13 -6.52 -12.40 -2.99
C LEU A 13 -7.90 -11.99 -3.51
N LEU A 14 -8.85 -12.92 -3.42
CA LEU A 14 -10.22 -12.70 -3.83
C LEU A 14 -11.07 -12.44 -2.58
N ARG A 15 -11.88 -11.38 -2.59
CA ARG A 15 -12.86 -11.12 -1.53
C ARG A 15 -14.19 -10.59 -2.07
N PRO A 16 -15.31 -10.89 -1.41
CA PRO A 16 -16.58 -10.22 -1.69
C PRO A 16 -16.54 -8.75 -1.24
N VAL A 17 -17.14 -7.89 -2.04
CA VAL A 17 -17.34 -6.45 -1.79
C VAL A 17 -18.72 -6.07 -2.32
N GLY A 18 -19.69 -5.94 -1.41
CA GLY A 18 -21.10 -5.76 -1.80
C GLY A 18 -21.59 -6.94 -2.63
N GLU A 19 -22.10 -6.65 -3.82
CA GLU A 19 -22.56 -7.64 -4.81
C GLU A 19 -21.48 -8.05 -5.83
N ALA A 20 -20.25 -7.57 -5.65
CA ALA A 20 -19.13 -7.84 -6.55
C ALA A 20 -18.02 -8.65 -5.86
N LEU A 21 -17.17 -9.26 -6.68
CA LEU A 21 -15.90 -9.83 -6.23
C LEU A 21 -14.77 -8.87 -6.57
N SER A 22 -13.93 -8.56 -5.58
CA SER A 22 -12.70 -7.80 -5.75
C SER A 22 -11.51 -8.74 -5.73
N ILE A 23 -10.59 -8.55 -6.69
CA ILE A 23 -9.30 -9.24 -6.74
C ILE A 23 -8.21 -8.21 -6.47
N GLN A 24 -7.48 -8.41 -5.38
CA GLN A 24 -6.25 -7.69 -5.10
C GLN A 24 -5.07 -8.52 -5.61
N GLY A 25 -4.31 -7.98 -6.56
CA GLY A 25 -3.07 -8.61 -7.04
C GLY A 25 -2.02 -8.61 -5.93
N LEU A 26 -1.35 -9.74 -5.75
CA LEU A 26 -0.21 -9.88 -4.87
C LEU A 26 1.07 -9.79 -5.69
N HIS A 27 2.05 -9.10 -5.13
CA HIS A 27 3.40 -9.04 -5.66
C HIS A 27 4.18 -10.29 -5.27
N TRP A 28 5.07 -10.73 -6.15
CA TRP A 28 6.10 -11.69 -5.80
C TRP A 28 7.22 -11.01 -5.00
N ASP A 29 8.02 -11.80 -4.29
CA ASP A 29 9.07 -11.28 -3.41
C ASP A 29 10.08 -10.39 -4.17
N ASP A 30 10.43 -10.78 -5.40
CA ASP A 30 11.32 -10.04 -6.29
C ASP A 30 10.71 -8.75 -6.89
N GLU A 31 9.38 -8.60 -6.82
CA GLU A 31 8.68 -7.38 -7.27
C GLU A 31 8.61 -6.31 -6.17
N ILE A 32 8.93 -6.65 -4.92
CA ILE A 32 8.86 -5.74 -3.77
C ILE A 32 10.20 -5.01 -3.62
N ARG A 33 10.17 -3.68 -3.73
CA ARG A 33 11.35 -2.84 -3.47
C ARG A 33 11.59 -2.68 -1.97
N SER A 34 12.86 -2.55 -1.58
CA SER A 34 13.25 -2.30 -0.19
C SER A 34 12.70 -0.95 0.30
N PRO A 35 12.03 -0.89 1.46
CA PRO A 35 11.55 0.37 2.02
C PRO A 35 12.70 1.24 2.57
N ALA A 36 13.87 0.67 2.79
CA ALA A 36 15.03 1.40 3.34
C ALA A 36 15.48 2.56 2.44
N GLU A 37 15.24 2.48 1.13
CA GLU A 37 15.57 3.54 0.17
C GLU A 37 14.60 4.74 0.21
N LEU A 38 13.43 4.56 0.84
CA LEU A 38 12.36 5.56 0.90
C LEU A 38 12.17 6.13 2.30
N ALA A 39 12.85 5.57 3.31
CA ALA A 39 12.75 6.04 4.67
C ALA A 39 13.24 7.50 4.73
N PRO A 40 12.45 8.44 5.27
CA PRO A 40 12.96 9.77 5.55
C PRO A 40 14.10 9.67 6.57
N PRO A 41 15.09 10.58 6.53
CA PRO A 41 16.15 10.61 7.52
C PRO A 41 15.58 10.83 8.92
N GLU A 42 16.26 10.30 9.94
CA GLU A 42 15.91 10.58 11.32
C GLU A 42 15.93 12.10 11.57
N THR A 43 14.77 12.63 11.95
CA THR A 43 14.55 14.06 12.13
C THR A 43 13.73 14.24 13.40
N GLU A 44 14.16 15.14 14.29
CA GLU A 44 13.37 15.52 15.45
C GLU A 44 12.15 16.31 15.00
N VAL A 45 10.96 15.90 15.45
CA VAL A 45 9.70 16.58 15.16
C VAL A 45 9.08 17.01 16.48
N SER A 46 8.73 18.30 16.58
CA SER A 46 8.07 18.84 17.76
C SER A 46 6.57 18.48 17.82
N GLU A 47 6.00 18.46 19.01
CA GLU A 47 4.55 18.22 19.19
C GLU A 47 3.69 19.20 18.38
N LYS A 48 4.13 20.47 18.28
CA LYS A 48 3.44 21.51 17.51
C LYS A 48 3.43 21.22 16.01
N GLU A 49 4.51 20.67 15.47
CA GLU A 49 4.58 20.28 14.06
C GLU A 49 3.65 19.10 13.76
N ILE A 50 3.56 18.13 14.69
CA ILE A 50 2.62 17.00 14.58
C ILE A 50 1.17 17.51 14.62
N GLU A 51 0.83 18.37 15.58
CA GLU A 51 -0.51 18.95 15.70
C GLU A 51 -0.90 19.76 14.46
N GLY A 52 0.04 20.55 13.92
CA GLY A 52 -0.14 21.28 12.68
C GLY A 52 -0.41 20.36 11.48
N ALA A 53 0.32 19.26 11.36
CA ALA A 53 0.13 18.29 10.29
C ALA A 53 -1.24 17.58 10.39
N LEU A 54 -1.64 17.16 11.60
CA LEU A 54 -2.95 16.55 11.84
C LEU A 54 -4.09 17.50 11.47
N THR A 55 -3.99 18.77 11.88
CA THR A 55 -4.98 19.81 11.54
C THR A 55 -5.13 20.00 10.02
N LEU A 56 -4.05 19.83 9.25
CA LEU A 56 -4.09 19.91 7.79
C LEU A 56 -4.72 18.68 7.14
N MET A 57 -4.55 17.49 7.72
CA MET A 57 -5.16 16.25 7.20
C MET A 57 -6.66 16.18 7.41
N GLU A 58 -7.18 16.86 8.44
CA GLU A 58 -8.61 16.92 8.77
C GLU A 58 -9.38 18.00 8.00
N LYS A 59 -8.69 18.80 7.17
CA LYS A 59 -9.30 19.73 6.21
C LYS A 59 -9.52 19.08 4.86
#